data_AF-A0A950XUS5-F1
#
_entry.id   AF-A0A950XUS5-F1
#
_cell.length_a   1.000
_cell.length_b   1.000
_cell.length_c   1.000
_cell.angle_alpha   90.00
_cell.angle_beta   90.00
_cell.angle_gamma   90.00
#
_symmetry.space_group_name_H-M   'P 1'
#
loop_
_entity.id
_entity.type
_entity.pdbx_description
1 polymer ?
#
loop_
_entity_poly.entity_id
_entity_poly.type
_entity_poly.pdbx_seq_one_letter_code
_entity_poly.pdbx_strand_id
1 'polypeptide(L)'
;MKIRHHFNTLPLLALLGTVTAADGQVQPQLAQRWFGEATKLCERDAGRLWGVSLCGPMVIFDQATKTHATSRPEPEGPPPRFPGIADGPVSWGGLRWFAVPWYMFSGKTDEECQRLLLHGLFHRIQSDLGLTADKGFNEHLDTLEGRVWLQLEWRALRRALESSGSDRGEAVADALAFRRERRRMFPGAADNERRDEIAEGLPSYTGVAAWANSPADAHRAAAPPASIDVSIVGAFPYTSGPAYGVLLDDLLPGWRRQVRATSDLGDMLTAANNRPLTANLAVAAARYDAATLRTAEEARDRERQVRVAELRRRFIDGPVLTMPAPGRGTSDSTGALGIPGAGTVYFHEFTLSAQWGSLNANGGVLRAADGSTLSVPVTGPLEGTTLKGDEWSATLNSGWVVRPAARPGSFTIVREK
;
A
#
# COMPACT_ATOMS: atom_id res chain seq x y z
N MET A 1 -60.84 -29.38 -21.28
CA MET A 1 -59.46 -28.86 -21.10
C MET A 1 -59.52 -27.75 -20.06
N LYS A 2 -59.24 -28.06 -18.79
CA LYS A 2 -59.49 -27.18 -17.64
C LYS A 2 -58.28 -26.25 -17.42
N ILE A 3 -58.54 -24.96 -17.43
CA ILE A 3 -57.61 -23.88 -17.04
C ILE A 3 -57.56 -23.87 -15.49
N ARG A 4 -56.35 -23.92 -14.92
CA ARG A 4 -56.11 -23.67 -13.49
C ARG A 4 -55.13 -22.52 -13.35
N HIS A 5 -55.60 -21.43 -12.77
CA HIS A 5 -54.78 -20.36 -12.23
C HIS A 5 -54.14 -20.82 -10.93
N HIS A 6 -52.81 -20.70 -10.83
CA HIS A 6 -52.10 -20.82 -9.58
C HIS A 6 -51.56 -19.44 -9.18
N PHE A 7 -52.20 -18.89 -8.15
CA PHE A 7 -51.66 -17.82 -7.32
C PHE A 7 -50.41 -18.37 -6.60
N ASN A 8 -49.26 -17.73 -6.81
CA ASN A 8 -48.08 -17.95 -5.98
C ASN A 8 -47.92 -16.75 -5.05
N THR A 9 -48.34 -16.94 -3.79
CA THR A 9 -47.97 -16.09 -2.66
C THR A 9 -46.49 -16.36 -2.33
N LEU A 10 -45.60 -15.41 -2.62
CA LEU A 10 -44.23 -15.41 -2.10
C LEU A 10 -44.23 -14.96 -0.63
N PRO A 11 -43.64 -15.72 0.31
CA PRO A 11 -43.38 -15.21 1.65
C PRO A 11 -42.14 -14.30 1.59
N LEU A 12 -42.30 -13.09 2.13
CA LEU A 12 -41.24 -12.13 2.35
C LEU A 12 -40.33 -12.64 3.49
N LEU A 13 -39.18 -13.23 3.17
CA LEU A 13 -38.12 -13.48 4.15
C LEU A 13 -37.37 -12.16 4.37
N ALA A 14 -37.67 -11.47 5.47
CA ALA A 14 -36.83 -10.41 5.99
C ALA A 14 -35.58 -11.05 6.66
N LEU A 15 -34.50 -11.24 5.89
CA LEU A 15 -33.17 -11.42 6.49
C LEU A 15 -32.72 -10.04 7.00
N LEU A 16 -32.95 -9.79 8.29
CA LEU A 16 -32.13 -8.85 9.04
C LEU A 16 -30.73 -9.44 9.14
N GLY A 17 -29.87 -9.07 8.19
CA GLY A 17 -28.43 -9.28 8.30
C GLY A 17 -27.93 -8.47 9.48
N THR A 18 -27.76 -9.13 10.62
CA THR A 18 -26.94 -8.61 11.70
C THR A 18 -25.50 -8.70 11.23
N VAL A 19 -24.95 -7.57 10.77
CA VAL A 19 -23.49 -7.42 10.70
C VAL A 19 -23.02 -7.51 12.14
N THR A 20 -22.51 -8.66 12.54
CA THR A 20 -21.93 -8.86 13.87
C THR A 20 -20.74 -7.94 13.99
N ALA A 21 -20.81 -6.97 14.90
CA ALA A 21 -19.70 -6.10 15.31
C ALA A 21 -18.52 -6.88 15.98
N ALA A 22 -18.46 -8.20 15.82
CA ALA A 22 -17.49 -9.09 16.45
C ALA A 22 -16.11 -9.06 15.75
N ASP A 23 -16.04 -8.66 14.48
CA ASP A 23 -14.76 -8.63 13.74
C ASP A 23 -13.92 -7.37 14.00
N GLY A 24 -14.52 -6.30 14.56
CA GLY A 24 -13.83 -5.02 14.81
C GLY A 24 -13.16 -4.90 16.17
N GLN A 25 -13.44 -5.77 17.13
CA GLN A 25 -12.85 -5.65 18.47
C GLN A 25 -11.54 -6.44 18.55
N VAL A 26 -10.49 -5.84 19.14
CA VAL A 26 -9.26 -6.56 19.46
C VAL A 26 -9.59 -7.75 20.36
N GLN A 27 -9.27 -8.97 19.90
CA GLN A 27 -9.47 -10.19 20.69
C GLN A 27 -8.21 -10.46 21.54
N PRO A 28 -8.23 -10.24 22.86
CA PRO A 28 -7.01 -10.19 23.66
C PRO A 28 -6.25 -11.52 23.69
N GLN A 29 -6.95 -12.65 23.67
CA GLN A 29 -6.34 -13.98 23.68
C GLN A 29 -5.58 -14.28 22.38
N LEU A 30 -6.17 -13.90 21.24
CA LEU A 30 -5.54 -14.06 19.94
C LEU A 30 -4.35 -13.12 19.77
N ALA A 31 -4.50 -11.85 20.21
CA ALA A 31 -3.39 -10.90 20.27
C ALA A 31 -2.22 -11.44 21.11
N GLN A 32 -2.49 -11.99 22.31
CA GLN A 32 -1.45 -12.58 23.14
C GLN A 32 -0.77 -13.78 22.49
N ARG A 33 -1.53 -14.64 21.80
CA ARG A 33 -0.94 -15.75 21.04
C ARG A 33 0.06 -15.23 20.00
N TRP A 34 -0.33 -14.25 19.18
CA TRP A 34 0.57 -13.69 18.16
C TRP A 34 1.78 -12.97 18.77
N PHE A 35 1.62 -12.27 19.88
CA PHE A 35 2.76 -11.71 20.62
C PHE A 35 3.73 -12.78 21.10
N GLY A 36 3.21 -13.90 21.63
CA GLY A 36 4.02 -15.04 22.04
C GLY A 36 4.78 -15.68 20.87
N GLU A 37 4.15 -15.82 19.71
CA GLU A 37 4.78 -16.34 18.49
C GLU A 37 5.87 -15.40 17.96
N ALA A 38 5.60 -14.09 17.87
CA ALA A 38 6.59 -13.09 17.47
C ALA A 38 7.77 -13.03 18.45
N THR A 39 7.52 -13.19 19.76
CA THR A 39 8.56 -13.23 20.79
C THR A 39 9.50 -14.42 20.58
N LYS A 40 8.96 -15.62 20.39
CA LYS A 40 9.77 -16.82 20.10
C LYS A 40 10.65 -16.63 18.86
N LEU A 41 10.11 -16.03 17.80
CA LEU A 41 10.83 -15.82 16.55
C LEU A 41 11.94 -14.76 16.68
N CYS A 42 11.66 -13.64 17.36
CA CYS A 42 12.68 -12.61 17.57
C CYS A 42 13.77 -13.07 18.56
N GLU A 43 13.43 -13.90 19.55
CA GLU A 43 14.40 -14.50 20.48
C GLU A 43 15.30 -15.50 19.76
N ARG A 44 14.75 -16.29 18.83
CA ARG A 44 15.51 -17.19 17.96
C ARG A 44 16.49 -16.43 17.05
N ASP A 45 16.11 -15.24 16.58
CA ASP A 45 17.05 -14.39 15.84
C ASP A 45 18.24 -13.97 16.72
N ALA A 46 18.01 -13.61 17.99
CA ALA A 46 19.04 -13.23 18.96
C ALA A 46 20.02 -12.15 18.45
N GLY A 47 19.58 -11.29 17.52
CA GLY A 47 20.41 -10.26 16.89
C GLY A 47 21.33 -10.76 15.78
N ARG A 48 21.16 -12.01 15.32
CA ARG A 48 21.94 -12.60 14.22
C ARG A 48 21.78 -11.83 12.92
N LEU A 49 20.60 -11.32 12.61
CA LEU A 49 20.35 -10.58 11.36
C LEU A 49 21.02 -9.21 11.37
N TRP A 50 20.80 -8.40 12.41
CA TRP A 50 21.11 -6.97 12.39
C TRP A 50 22.12 -6.51 13.46
N GLY A 51 22.71 -7.44 14.22
CA GLY A 51 23.65 -7.14 15.31
C GLY A 51 23.00 -6.54 16.57
N VAL A 52 21.67 -6.38 16.57
CA VAL A 52 20.86 -5.90 17.69
C VAL A 52 19.58 -6.71 17.78
N SER A 53 18.98 -6.80 18.97
CA SER A 53 17.75 -7.57 19.17
C SER A 53 16.55 -6.94 18.46
N LEU A 54 15.86 -7.74 17.64
CA LEU A 54 14.56 -7.38 17.07
C LEU A 54 13.47 -7.27 18.15
N CYS A 55 13.56 -8.07 19.22
CA CYS A 55 12.53 -8.16 20.26
C CYS A 55 12.21 -6.82 20.89
N GLY A 56 10.92 -6.48 20.93
CA GLY A 56 10.45 -5.22 21.46
C GLY A 56 8.97 -5.27 21.81
N PRO A 57 8.48 -4.23 22.49
CA PRO A 57 7.08 -4.16 22.87
C PRO A 57 6.20 -3.84 21.65
N MET A 58 5.02 -4.43 21.61
CA MET A 58 4.06 -4.36 20.51
C MET A 58 2.66 -4.06 21.05
N VAL A 59 1.87 -3.35 20.27
CA VAL A 59 0.45 -3.09 20.57
C VAL A 59 -0.39 -3.39 19.34
N ILE A 60 -1.43 -4.19 19.51
CA ILE A 60 -2.45 -4.40 18.50
C ILE A 60 -3.66 -3.58 18.93
N PHE A 61 -4.13 -2.69 18.07
CA PHE A 61 -5.19 -1.74 18.42
C PHE A 61 -6.31 -1.74 17.38
N ASP A 62 -7.51 -1.33 17.77
CA ASP A 62 -8.58 -1.04 16.85
C ASP A 62 -9.12 0.37 17.07
N GLN A 63 -9.11 1.18 16.01
CA GLN A 63 -9.50 2.58 16.09
C GLN A 63 -11.02 2.74 16.29
N ALA A 64 -11.84 1.86 15.70
CA ALA A 64 -13.29 1.98 15.70
C ALA A 64 -13.87 1.73 17.11
N THR A 65 -13.40 0.68 17.77
CA THR A 65 -13.81 0.24 19.10
C THR A 65 -12.96 0.86 20.22
N LYS A 66 -11.83 1.50 19.86
CA LYS A 66 -10.83 2.04 20.80
C LYS A 66 -10.25 0.99 21.75
N THR A 67 -10.27 -0.27 21.33
CA THR A 67 -9.69 -1.38 22.10
C THR A 67 -8.23 -1.61 21.70
N HIS A 68 -7.43 -2.14 22.61
CA HIS A 68 -6.05 -2.54 22.32
C HIS A 68 -5.58 -3.66 23.24
N ALA A 69 -4.53 -4.36 22.81
CA ALA A 69 -3.81 -5.37 23.58
C ALA A 69 -2.30 -5.13 23.42
N THR A 70 -1.55 -5.36 24.50
CA THR A 70 -0.11 -5.09 24.58
C THR A 70 0.69 -6.36 24.84
N SER A 71 1.90 -6.44 24.27
CA SER A 71 2.80 -7.58 24.48
C SER A 71 3.59 -7.52 25.79
N ARG A 72 3.55 -6.37 26.48
CA ARG A 72 4.15 -6.13 27.80
C ARG A 72 3.16 -5.36 28.68
N PRO A 73 3.34 -5.33 30.01
CA PRO A 73 2.53 -4.49 30.87
C PRO A 73 2.47 -3.05 30.37
N GLU A 74 1.28 -2.45 30.39
CA GLU A 74 1.09 -1.08 29.97
C GLU A 74 1.90 -0.12 30.84
N PRO A 75 2.63 0.84 30.24
CA PRO A 75 3.24 1.91 30.99
C PRO A 75 2.22 2.75 31.76
N GLU A 76 2.65 3.37 32.87
CA GLU A 76 1.82 4.33 33.59
C GLU A 76 1.42 5.52 32.70
N GLY A 77 0.18 6.00 32.87
CA GLY A 77 -0.37 7.12 32.12
C GLY A 77 -1.21 6.71 30.89
N PRO A 78 -1.83 7.68 30.20
CA PRO A 78 -2.69 7.37 29.05
C PRO A 78 -1.87 6.81 27.87
N PRO A 79 -2.45 5.91 27.06
CA PRO A 79 -1.80 5.43 25.85
C PRO A 79 -1.57 6.59 24.85
N PRO A 80 -0.54 6.51 24.01
CA PRO A 80 -0.33 7.49 22.96
C PRO A 80 -1.46 7.41 21.93
N ARG A 81 -1.56 8.44 21.09
CA ARG A 81 -2.39 8.35 19.90
C ARG A 81 -1.79 7.34 18.93
N PHE A 82 -2.48 6.23 18.69
CA PHE A 82 -2.10 5.24 17.69
C PHE A 82 -2.25 5.79 16.25
N PRO A 83 -1.51 5.23 15.27
CA PRO A 83 -1.45 5.73 13.88
C PRO A 83 -2.75 5.58 13.05
N GLY A 84 -3.87 5.29 13.70
CA GLY A 84 -5.19 5.22 13.09
C GLY A 84 -5.33 3.99 12.19
N ILE A 85 -5.41 4.20 10.88
CA ILE A 85 -5.45 3.09 9.92
C ILE A 85 -4.06 2.56 9.56
N ALA A 86 -2.98 3.27 9.88
CA ALA A 86 -1.63 2.81 9.59
C ALA A 86 -1.05 2.05 10.79
N ASP A 87 -0.06 1.20 10.53
CA ASP A 87 0.88 0.68 11.51
C ASP A 87 2.10 1.61 11.65
N GLY A 88 2.87 1.43 12.70
CA GLY A 88 4.12 2.19 12.88
C GLY A 88 4.63 2.28 14.31
N PRO A 89 5.86 2.79 14.49
CA PRO A 89 6.44 2.97 15.80
C PRO A 89 5.73 4.09 16.59
N VAL A 90 5.46 3.84 17.87
CA VAL A 90 4.93 4.83 18.82
C VAL A 90 5.78 4.88 20.09
N SER A 91 5.88 6.04 20.72
CA SER A 91 6.55 6.17 22.02
C SER A 91 5.54 6.06 23.15
N TRP A 92 5.76 5.14 24.08
CA TRP A 92 4.90 4.94 25.25
C TRP A 92 5.73 4.42 26.43
N GLY A 93 5.70 5.14 27.56
CA GLY A 93 6.46 4.75 28.75
C GLY A 93 7.98 4.82 28.61
N GLY A 94 8.50 5.73 27.77
CA GLY A 94 9.93 5.79 27.45
C GLY A 94 10.43 4.64 26.55
N LEU A 95 9.55 3.74 26.14
CA LEU A 95 9.85 2.66 25.19
C LEU A 95 9.31 3.00 23.81
N ARG A 96 9.98 2.48 22.78
CA ARG A 96 9.49 2.51 21.41
C ARG A 96 8.72 1.21 21.14
N TRP A 97 7.41 1.32 21.00
CA TRP A 97 6.50 0.22 20.67
C TRP A 97 6.28 0.17 19.17
N PHE A 98 5.91 -0.99 18.65
CA PHE A 98 5.32 -1.08 17.33
C PHE A 98 3.80 -1.25 17.45
N ALA A 99 3.05 -0.32 16.86
CA ALA A 99 1.58 -0.35 16.85
C ALA A 99 1.07 -0.86 15.51
N VAL A 100 0.16 -1.82 15.54
CA VAL A 100 -0.44 -2.41 14.33
C VAL A 100 -1.97 -2.50 14.48
N PRO A 101 -2.75 -2.05 13.49
CA PRO A 101 -4.19 -2.09 13.58
C PRO A 101 -4.75 -3.51 13.38
N TRP A 102 -5.81 -3.84 14.13
CA TRP A 102 -6.42 -5.18 14.19
C TRP A 102 -6.86 -5.71 12.82
N TYR A 103 -7.41 -4.84 11.97
CA TYR A 103 -7.90 -5.24 10.65
C TYR A 103 -6.78 -5.77 9.74
N MET A 104 -5.51 -5.44 9.99
CA MET A 104 -4.38 -5.95 9.19
C MET A 104 -4.16 -7.44 9.40
N PHE A 105 -4.76 -8.07 10.41
CA PHE A 105 -4.70 -9.52 10.64
C PHE A 105 -5.85 -10.27 9.96
N SER A 106 -6.89 -9.57 9.50
CA SER A 106 -8.07 -10.19 8.90
C SER A 106 -7.72 -10.97 7.63
N GLY A 107 -8.14 -12.24 7.57
CA GLY A 107 -7.90 -13.12 6.42
C GLY A 107 -6.46 -13.60 6.25
N LYS A 108 -5.55 -13.26 7.18
CA LYS A 108 -4.16 -13.73 7.17
C LYS A 108 -4.02 -15.08 7.85
N THR A 109 -3.12 -15.89 7.32
CA THR A 109 -2.59 -17.10 7.96
C THR A 109 -1.70 -16.75 9.14
N ASP A 110 -1.46 -17.71 10.05
CA ASP A 110 -0.53 -17.51 11.17
C ASP A 110 0.88 -17.11 10.69
N GLU A 111 1.36 -17.67 9.57
CA GLU A 111 2.66 -17.31 8.97
C GLU A 111 2.71 -15.84 8.53
N GLU A 112 1.61 -15.32 7.97
CA GLU A 112 1.51 -13.92 7.55
C GLU A 112 1.42 -12.97 8.75
N CYS A 113 0.67 -13.34 9.78
CA CYS A 113 0.58 -12.57 11.04
C CYS A 113 1.95 -12.47 11.73
N GLN A 114 2.69 -13.58 11.79
CA GLN A 114 4.05 -13.62 12.36
C GLN A 114 5.01 -12.70 11.60
N ARG A 115 5.03 -12.78 10.26
CA ARG A 115 5.89 -11.93 9.43
C ARG A 115 5.51 -10.45 9.51
N LEU A 116 4.22 -10.12 9.61
CA LEU A 116 3.75 -8.75 9.84
C LEU A 116 4.30 -8.18 11.16
N LEU A 117 4.24 -8.94 12.26
CA LEU A 117 4.78 -8.50 13.53
C LEU A 117 6.31 -8.36 13.51
N LEU A 118 7.02 -9.28 12.87
CA LEU A 118 8.49 -9.21 12.72
C LEU A 118 8.94 -8.04 11.84
N HIS A 119 8.20 -7.77 10.75
CA HIS A 119 8.35 -6.58 9.93
C HIS A 119 8.22 -5.31 10.80
N GLY A 120 7.19 -5.26 11.64
CA GLY A 120 6.99 -4.17 12.57
C GLY A 120 8.08 -4.01 13.63
N LEU A 121 8.54 -5.12 14.20
CA LEU A 121 9.66 -5.12 15.15
C LEU A 121 10.96 -4.56 14.54
N PHE A 122 11.16 -4.72 13.22
CA PHE A 122 12.27 -4.08 12.53
C PHE A 122 12.10 -2.56 12.45
N HIS A 123 10.92 -2.03 12.12
CA HIS A 123 10.66 -0.59 12.11
C HIS A 123 10.96 0.10 13.45
N ARG A 124 10.88 -0.64 14.56
CA ARG A 124 11.30 -0.13 15.88
C ARG A 124 12.79 0.22 15.94
N ILE A 125 13.65 -0.60 15.35
CA ILE A 125 15.11 -0.46 15.41
C ILE A 125 15.71 0.20 14.16
N GLN A 126 14.92 0.37 13.10
CA GLN A 126 15.40 0.80 11.78
C GLN A 126 16.16 2.14 11.81
N SER A 127 15.71 3.12 12.61
CA SER A 127 16.43 4.39 12.79
C SER A 127 17.75 4.23 13.51
N ASP A 128 17.82 3.32 14.48
CA ASP A 128 19.01 3.09 15.30
C ASP A 128 20.10 2.40 14.46
N LEU A 129 19.68 1.66 13.43
CA LEU A 129 20.55 1.10 12.40
C LEU A 129 20.95 2.12 11.31
N GLY A 130 20.39 3.33 11.32
CA GLY A 130 20.60 4.31 10.25
C GLY A 130 20.05 3.87 8.89
N LEU A 131 19.00 3.03 8.88
CA LEU A 131 18.39 2.45 7.68
C LEU A 131 17.02 3.07 7.38
N THR A 132 16.91 4.39 7.58
CA THR A 132 15.72 5.18 7.28
C THR A 132 15.88 5.94 5.98
N ALA A 133 14.84 5.92 5.15
CA ALA A 133 14.75 6.72 3.94
C ALA A 133 13.35 7.33 3.82
N ASP A 134 13.26 8.55 3.27
CA ASP A 134 11.98 9.15 2.92
C ASP A 134 11.32 8.36 1.79
N LYS A 135 9.99 8.22 1.83
CA LYS A 135 9.25 7.51 0.78
C LYS A 135 9.49 8.14 -0.59
N GLY A 136 9.76 7.30 -1.58
CA GLY A 136 9.95 7.71 -2.96
C GLY A 136 8.62 7.93 -3.70
N PHE A 137 8.67 8.69 -4.79
CA PHE A 137 7.53 8.86 -5.69
C PHE A 137 7.60 7.84 -6.83
N ASN A 138 6.87 6.74 -6.69
CA ASN A 138 6.94 5.57 -7.58
C ASN A 138 5.71 5.41 -8.49
N GLU A 139 5.11 6.53 -8.92
CA GLU A 139 3.90 6.53 -9.78
C GLU A 139 4.11 5.85 -11.14
N HIS A 140 5.35 5.83 -11.64
CA HIS A 140 5.69 5.13 -12.88
C HIS A 140 5.36 3.64 -12.84
N LEU A 141 5.31 3.04 -11.65
CA LEU A 141 4.92 1.64 -11.46
C LEU A 141 3.43 1.36 -11.69
N ASP A 142 2.61 2.37 -11.99
CA ASP A 142 1.23 2.18 -12.48
C ASP A 142 1.09 2.40 -13.99
N THR A 143 2.17 2.76 -14.69
CA THR A 143 2.19 2.84 -16.15
C THR A 143 2.36 1.45 -16.78
N LEU A 144 1.91 1.28 -18.02
CA LEU A 144 2.08 0.04 -18.79
C LEU A 144 3.53 -0.47 -18.75
N GLU A 145 4.49 0.38 -19.14
CA GLU A 145 5.91 -0.01 -19.20
C GLU A 145 6.48 -0.27 -17.80
N GLY A 146 6.15 0.56 -16.80
CA GLY A 146 6.59 0.34 -15.42
C GLY A 146 6.12 -1.00 -14.86
N ARG A 147 4.85 -1.36 -15.09
CA ARG A 147 4.26 -2.62 -14.64
C ARG A 147 4.84 -3.83 -15.38
N VAL A 148 4.97 -3.75 -16.71
CA VAL A 148 5.53 -4.86 -17.51
C VAL A 148 6.95 -5.17 -17.06
N TRP A 149 7.84 -4.18 -16.98
CA TRP A 149 9.24 -4.45 -16.63
C TRP A 149 9.41 -4.89 -15.18
N LEU A 150 8.62 -4.36 -14.24
CA LEU A 150 8.69 -4.81 -12.85
C LEU A 150 8.19 -6.25 -12.70
N GLN A 151 7.15 -6.63 -13.43
CA GLN A 151 6.66 -8.00 -13.40
C GLN A 151 7.63 -8.98 -14.05
N LEU A 152 8.33 -8.58 -15.11
CA LEU A 152 9.43 -9.38 -15.66
C LEU A 152 10.59 -9.52 -14.65
N GLU A 153 10.96 -8.43 -13.98
CA GLU A 153 11.92 -8.45 -12.86
C GLU A 153 11.48 -9.46 -11.78
N TRP A 154 10.22 -9.44 -11.34
CA TRP A 154 9.70 -10.36 -10.34
C TRP A 154 9.61 -11.81 -10.80
N ARG A 155 9.24 -12.08 -12.06
CA ARG A 155 9.26 -13.43 -12.63
C ARG A 155 10.68 -13.99 -12.67
N ALA A 156 11.66 -13.16 -13.01
CA ALA A 156 13.08 -13.54 -13.00
C ALA A 156 13.62 -13.74 -11.57
N LEU A 157 13.27 -12.87 -10.61
CA LEU A 157 13.63 -13.05 -9.20
C LEU A 157 13.02 -14.33 -8.61
N ARG A 158 11.77 -14.66 -8.94
CA ARG A 158 11.18 -15.95 -8.54
C ARG A 158 12.00 -17.12 -9.07
N ARG A 159 12.30 -17.12 -10.38
CA ARG A 159 13.14 -18.17 -10.99
C ARG A 159 14.50 -18.26 -10.31
N ALA A 160 15.12 -17.15 -9.93
CA ALA A 160 16.40 -17.14 -9.22
C ALA A 160 16.30 -17.82 -7.84
N LEU A 161 15.23 -17.55 -7.09
CA LEU A 161 14.97 -18.20 -5.80
C LEU A 161 14.66 -19.70 -5.93
N GLU A 162 14.01 -20.11 -7.02
CA GLU A 162 13.64 -21.51 -7.29
C GLU A 162 14.75 -22.34 -7.95
N SER A 163 15.83 -21.70 -8.41
CA SER A 163 16.94 -22.36 -9.12
C SER A 163 18.26 -22.26 -8.34
N SER A 164 19.31 -22.88 -8.88
CA SER A 164 20.65 -22.88 -8.30
C SER A 164 21.73 -22.78 -9.39
N GLY A 165 22.98 -22.60 -8.99
CA GLY A 165 24.13 -22.59 -9.90
C GLY A 165 24.02 -21.57 -11.04
N SER A 166 24.37 -21.99 -12.26
CA SER A 166 24.35 -21.12 -13.44
C SER A 166 22.95 -20.60 -13.79
N ASP A 167 21.91 -21.40 -13.57
CA ASP A 167 20.52 -21.03 -13.87
C ASP A 167 20.05 -19.90 -12.96
N ARG A 168 20.41 -19.97 -11.66
CA ARG A 168 20.18 -18.85 -10.73
C ARG A 168 20.91 -17.60 -11.19
N GLY A 169 22.19 -17.73 -11.55
CA GLY A 169 22.99 -16.60 -11.99
C GLY A 169 22.45 -15.92 -13.26
N GLU A 170 21.88 -16.69 -14.20
CA GLU A 170 21.19 -16.15 -15.39
C GLU A 170 19.89 -15.44 -15.00
N ALA A 171 19.07 -16.06 -14.15
CA ALA A 171 17.82 -15.45 -13.70
C ALA A 171 18.04 -14.13 -12.93
N VAL A 172 19.10 -14.06 -12.09
CA VAL A 172 19.52 -12.81 -11.44
C VAL A 172 19.97 -11.77 -12.48
N ALA A 173 20.77 -12.16 -13.48
CA ALA A 173 21.23 -11.25 -14.53
C ALA A 173 20.05 -10.70 -15.37
N ASP A 174 19.03 -11.51 -15.62
CA ASP A 174 17.80 -11.10 -16.30
C ASP A 174 16.98 -10.11 -15.45
N ALA A 175 16.74 -10.43 -14.18
CA ALA A 175 16.00 -9.57 -13.26
C ALA A 175 16.60 -8.16 -13.17
N LEU A 176 17.92 -8.10 -12.99
CA LEU A 176 18.67 -6.86 -12.90
C LEU A 176 18.70 -6.10 -14.24
N ALA A 177 18.69 -6.80 -15.38
CA ALA A 177 18.58 -6.17 -16.69
C ALA A 177 17.19 -5.52 -16.90
N PHE A 178 16.12 -6.18 -16.46
CA PHE A 178 14.76 -5.63 -16.50
C PHE A 178 14.60 -4.43 -15.58
N ARG A 179 15.13 -4.50 -14.35
CA ARG A 179 15.20 -3.38 -13.41
C ARG A 179 15.90 -2.17 -14.03
N ARG A 180 17.06 -2.40 -14.65
CA ARG A 180 17.84 -1.35 -15.31
C ARG A 180 17.06 -0.71 -16.47
N GLU A 181 16.42 -1.51 -17.31
CA GLU A 181 15.64 -0.99 -18.43
C GLU A 181 14.45 -0.16 -17.94
N ARG A 182 13.70 -0.66 -16.96
CA ARG A 182 12.60 0.08 -16.32
C ARG A 182 13.08 1.45 -15.82
N ARG A 183 14.16 1.48 -15.04
CA ARG A 183 14.70 2.72 -14.46
C ARG A 183 15.30 3.67 -15.50
N ARG A 184 15.76 3.15 -16.64
CA ARG A 184 16.21 3.98 -17.78
C ARG A 184 15.04 4.77 -18.39
N MET A 185 13.83 4.21 -18.39
CA MET A 185 12.63 4.84 -18.96
C MET A 185 12.06 5.96 -18.09
N PHE A 186 12.32 5.93 -16.78
CA PHE A 186 11.68 6.83 -15.81
C PHE A 186 12.74 7.60 -15.01
N PRO A 187 12.98 8.89 -15.31
CA PRO A 187 13.90 9.72 -14.54
C PRO A 187 13.55 9.72 -13.04
N GLY A 188 14.57 9.54 -12.19
CA GLY A 188 14.39 9.50 -10.73
C GLY A 188 13.94 8.14 -10.17
N ALA A 189 13.51 7.20 -11.01
CA ALA A 189 13.00 5.90 -10.57
C ALA A 189 14.01 5.09 -9.74
N ALA A 190 15.29 5.11 -10.12
CA ALA A 190 16.34 4.42 -9.36
C ALA A 190 16.42 4.92 -7.90
N ASP A 191 16.35 6.24 -7.71
CA ASP A 191 16.43 6.86 -6.40
C ASP A 191 15.15 6.70 -5.58
N ASN A 192 13.98 6.83 -6.22
CA ASN A 192 12.69 6.66 -5.55
C ASN A 192 12.45 5.21 -5.12
N GLU A 193 12.80 4.24 -5.95
CA GLU A 193 12.56 2.83 -5.64
C GLU A 193 13.50 2.30 -4.56
N ARG A 194 14.80 2.65 -4.64
CA ARG A 194 15.75 2.19 -3.61
C ARG A 194 15.34 2.69 -2.23
N ARG A 195 14.79 3.91 -2.13
CA ARG A 195 14.32 4.48 -0.86
C ARG A 195 13.17 3.67 -0.29
N ASP A 196 12.19 3.28 -1.10
CA ASP A 196 11.07 2.43 -0.66
C ASP A 196 11.54 1.00 -0.31
N GLU A 197 12.52 0.45 -1.03
CA GLU A 197 13.13 -0.84 -0.68
C GLU A 197 13.90 -0.78 0.65
N ILE A 198 14.57 0.33 0.97
CA ILE A 198 15.18 0.55 2.29
C ILE A 198 14.10 0.75 3.36
N ALA A 199 13.08 1.56 3.06
CA ALA A 199 12.06 1.95 4.03
C ALA A 199 11.13 0.80 4.41
N GLU A 200 10.66 0.04 3.42
CA GLU A 200 9.60 -1.00 3.56
C GLU A 200 10.09 -2.39 3.12
N GLY A 201 11.04 -2.45 2.18
CA GLY A 201 11.58 -3.71 1.68
C GLY A 201 12.49 -4.44 2.67
N LEU A 202 13.39 -3.73 3.38
CA LEU A 202 14.22 -4.29 4.45
C LEU A 202 13.41 -4.79 5.66
N PRO A 203 12.40 -4.06 6.16
CA PRO A 203 11.49 -4.61 7.17
C PRO A 203 10.79 -5.88 6.69
N SER A 204 10.29 -5.90 5.45
CA SER A 204 9.61 -7.07 4.87
C SER A 204 10.52 -8.27 4.74
N TYR A 205 11.73 -8.04 4.24
CA TYR A 205 12.79 -9.04 4.20
C TYR A 205 13.13 -9.56 5.61
N THR A 206 13.25 -8.67 6.60
CA THR A 206 13.52 -9.06 7.99
C THR A 206 12.42 -9.96 8.53
N GLY A 207 11.16 -9.65 8.23
CA GLY A 207 10.02 -10.50 8.55
C GLY A 207 10.19 -11.92 8.00
N VAL A 208 10.57 -12.06 6.74
CA VAL A 208 10.85 -13.37 6.12
C VAL A 208 12.05 -14.07 6.76
N ALA A 209 13.20 -13.39 6.86
CA ALA A 209 14.44 -13.97 7.35
C ALA A 209 14.38 -14.37 8.84
N ALA A 210 13.64 -13.61 9.65
CA ALA A 210 13.43 -13.90 11.06
C ALA A 210 12.34 -14.95 11.31
N TRP A 211 11.45 -15.22 10.34
CA TRP A 211 10.43 -16.25 10.42
C TRP A 211 10.93 -17.61 9.91
N ALA A 212 11.62 -17.64 8.77
CA ALA A 212 12.05 -18.87 8.10
C ALA A 212 12.87 -19.81 9.00
N ASN A 213 12.56 -21.11 8.99
CA ASN A 213 13.33 -22.13 9.72
C ASN A 213 14.47 -22.73 8.88
N SER A 214 14.40 -22.56 7.56
CA SER A 214 15.34 -23.10 6.59
C SER A 214 15.52 -22.14 5.42
N PRO A 215 16.59 -22.30 4.62
CA PRO A 215 16.73 -21.58 3.35
C PRO A 215 15.53 -21.82 2.41
N ALA A 216 14.99 -23.04 2.36
CA ALA A 216 13.83 -23.34 1.53
C ALA A 216 12.58 -22.55 1.94
N ASP A 217 12.34 -22.38 3.25
CA ASP A 217 11.25 -21.53 3.75
C ASP A 217 11.45 -20.06 3.38
N ALA A 218 12.68 -19.56 3.51
CA ALA A 218 13.01 -18.18 3.14
C ALA A 218 12.78 -17.95 1.65
N HIS A 219 13.20 -18.88 0.78
CA HIS A 219 13.00 -18.81 -0.66
C HIS A 219 11.51 -18.84 -1.02
N ARG A 220 10.73 -19.75 -0.42
CA ARG A 220 9.28 -19.84 -0.61
C ARG A 220 8.58 -18.53 -0.23
N ALA A 221 8.90 -17.99 0.94
CA ALA A 221 8.23 -16.79 1.45
C ALA A 221 8.69 -15.49 0.80
N ALA A 222 9.89 -15.45 0.21
CA ALA A 222 10.43 -14.32 -0.53
C ALA A 222 10.08 -14.33 -2.03
N ALA A 223 9.62 -15.47 -2.55
CA ALA A 223 9.24 -15.59 -3.95
C ALA A 223 8.12 -14.60 -4.30
N PRO A 224 8.31 -13.73 -5.30
CA PRO A 224 7.23 -12.87 -5.79
C PRO A 224 5.97 -13.68 -6.17
N PRO A 225 4.76 -13.11 -6.18
CA PRO A 225 3.52 -13.83 -6.52
C PRO A 225 3.35 -14.05 -8.03
N ALA A 226 2.77 -15.19 -8.43
CA ALA A 226 2.67 -15.59 -9.84
C ALA A 226 1.83 -14.66 -10.71
N SER A 227 0.80 -14.06 -10.12
CA SER A 227 -0.04 -13.02 -10.69
C SER A 227 -0.14 -11.85 -9.71
N ILE A 228 -0.48 -10.68 -10.23
CA ILE A 228 -0.72 -9.46 -9.44
C ILE A 228 -2.02 -8.84 -9.92
N ASP A 229 -3.05 -8.89 -9.08
CA ASP A 229 -4.35 -8.31 -9.41
C ASP A 229 -4.54 -6.92 -8.77
N VAL A 230 -3.59 -6.49 -7.94
CA VAL A 230 -3.64 -5.25 -7.15
C VAL A 230 -2.73 -4.14 -7.69
N SER A 231 -2.89 -2.93 -7.14
CA SER A 231 -1.95 -1.83 -7.38
C SER A 231 -0.54 -2.22 -6.93
N ILE A 232 0.45 -1.91 -7.77
CA ILE A 232 1.87 -2.14 -7.47
C ILE A 232 2.45 -0.93 -6.74
N VAL A 233 1.91 0.27 -6.97
CA VAL A 233 2.40 1.51 -6.35
C VAL A 233 2.24 1.42 -4.84
N GLY A 234 3.34 1.68 -4.12
CA GLY A 234 3.42 1.56 -2.66
C GLY A 234 3.55 0.12 -2.15
N ALA A 235 3.09 -0.89 -2.90
CA ALA A 235 3.14 -2.30 -2.51
C ALA A 235 4.39 -3.04 -3.02
N PHE A 236 5.06 -2.51 -4.03
CA PHE A 236 6.22 -3.17 -4.64
C PHE A 236 7.38 -3.50 -3.66
N PRO A 237 7.74 -2.69 -2.64
CA PRO A 237 8.91 -3.00 -1.82
C PRO A 237 8.66 -4.22 -0.92
N TYR A 238 7.42 -4.52 -0.55
CA TYR A 238 7.05 -5.72 0.21
C TYR A 238 7.28 -7.02 -0.60
N THR A 239 7.37 -6.91 -1.93
CA THR A 239 7.70 -8.03 -2.83
C THR A 239 9.17 -8.02 -3.22
N SER A 240 9.70 -6.88 -3.70
CA SER A 240 11.10 -6.77 -4.13
C SER A 240 12.08 -6.97 -2.97
N GLY A 241 11.81 -6.36 -1.82
CA GLY A 241 12.70 -6.38 -0.66
C GLY A 241 13.07 -7.80 -0.20
N PRO A 242 12.10 -8.68 0.13
CA PRO A 242 12.36 -10.06 0.47
C PRO A 242 13.13 -10.82 -0.61
N ALA A 243 12.73 -10.68 -1.88
CA ALA A 243 13.37 -11.41 -2.98
C ALA A 243 14.86 -11.04 -3.12
N TYR A 244 15.18 -9.74 -3.13
CA TYR A 244 16.57 -9.28 -3.15
C TYR A 244 17.33 -9.70 -1.89
N GLY A 245 16.73 -9.53 -0.70
CA GLY A 245 17.41 -9.81 0.56
C GLY A 245 17.76 -11.30 0.73
N VAL A 246 16.88 -12.21 0.34
CA VAL A 246 17.14 -13.66 0.40
C VAL A 246 18.18 -14.08 -0.64
N LEU A 247 18.16 -13.52 -1.86
CA LEU A 247 19.24 -13.78 -2.83
C LEU A 247 20.60 -13.24 -2.36
N LEU A 248 20.60 -12.10 -1.66
CA LEU A 248 21.81 -11.54 -1.05
C LEU A 248 22.33 -12.38 0.12
N ASP A 249 21.46 -13.08 0.85
CA ASP A 249 21.90 -14.05 1.87
C ASP A 249 22.74 -15.17 1.26
N ASP A 250 22.31 -15.66 0.10
CA ASP A 250 22.98 -16.74 -0.61
C ASP A 250 24.30 -16.30 -1.28
N LEU A 251 24.31 -15.08 -1.84
CA LEU A 251 25.38 -14.63 -2.74
C LEU A 251 26.37 -13.66 -2.10
N LEU A 252 25.99 -12.99 -1.00
CA LEU A 252 26.83 -11.99 -0.34
C LEU A 252 26.77 -12.13 1.19
N PRO A 253 27.46 -13.13 1.77
CA PRO A 253 27.49 -13.32 3.22
C PRO A 253 27.89 -12.05 3.97
N GLY A 254 27.05 -11.63 4.92
CA GLY A 254 27.27 -10.43 5.72
C GLY A 254 26.89 -9.11 5.06
N TRP A 255 26.15 -9.12 3.94
CA TRP A 255 25.66 -7.91 3.25
C TRP A 255 24.88 -6.96 4.17
N ARG A 256 24.16 -7.48 5.17
CA ARG A 256 23.40 -6.68 6.15
C ARG A 256 24.26 -5.71 6.95
N ARG A 257 25.57 -5.97 7.09
CA ARG A 257 26.55 -5.05 7.73
C ARG A 257 27.06 -3.97 6.78
N GLN A 258 26.79 -4.11 5.48
CA GLN A 258 27.29 -3.24 4.42
C GLN A 258 26.19 -2.32 3.87
N VAL A 259 24.92 -2.73 4.00
CA VAL A 259 23.77 -1.93 3.56
C VAL A 259 23.69 -0.63 4.36
N ARG A 260 23.35 0.45 3.67
CA ARG A 260 23.16 1.81 4.20
C ARG A 260 21.83 2.36 3.70
N ALA A 261 21.36 3.46 4.29
CA ALA A 261 20.17 4.17 3.78
C ALA A 261 20.28 4.63 2.31
N THR A 262 21.50 4.74 1.79
CA THR A 262 21.78 5.12 0.39
C THR A 262 22.04 3.93 -0.53
N SER A 263 22.02 2.70 -0.01
CA SER A 263 22.26 1.49 -0.81
C SER A 263 21.11 1.21 -1.78
N ASP A 264 21.42 0.48 -2.85
CA ASP A 264 20.46 -0.15 -3.74
C ASP A 264 20.66 -1.67 -3.67
N LEU A 265 19.60 -2.42 -3.35
CA LEU A 265 19.69 -3.88 -3.20
C LEU A 265 19.99 -4.58 -4.54
N GLY A 266 19.54 -4.01 -5.65
CA GLY A 266 19.85 -4.49 -7.00
C GLY A 266 21.32 -4.28 -7.36
N ASP A 267 21.92 -3.14 -7.00
CA ASP A 267 23.36 -2.91 -7.22
C ASP A 267 24.22 -3.85 -6.36
N MET A 268 23.82 -4.07 -5.09
CA MET A 268 24.47 -5.05 -4.23
C MET A 268 24.39 -6.47 -4.82
N LEU A 269 23.21 -6.86 -5.33
CA LEU A 269 23.03 -8.17 -5.95
C LEU A 269 23.78 -8.28 -7.28
N THR A 270 23.89 -7.19 -8.05
CA THR A 270 24.70 -7.11 -9.27
C THR A 270 26.16 -7.43 -8.96
N ALA A 271 26.72 -6.80 -7.92
CA ALA A 271 28.09 -7.05 -7.49
C ALA A 271 28.29 -8.50 -7.01
N ALA A 272 27.34 -9.05 -6.26
CA ALA A 272 27.39 -10.40 -5.71
C ALA A 272 27.27 -11.50 -6.77
N ASN A 273 26.46 -11.29 -7.82
CA ASN A 273 26.22 -12.29 -8.86
C ASN A 273 27.45 -12.52 -9.77
N ASN A 274 28.40 -11.57 -9.81
CA ASN A 274 29.65 -11.64 -10.58
C ASN A 274 29.46 -12.12 -12.03
N ARG A 275 28.37 -11.69 -12.66
CA ARG A 275 27.98 -12.03 -14.04
C ARG A 275 27.48 -10.76 -14.74
N PRO A 276 27.82 -10.55 -16.03
CA PRO A 276 27.25 -9.43 -16.77
C PRO A 276 25.73 -9.56 -16.86
N LEU A 277 25.05 -8.42 -16.82
CA LEU A 277 23.62 -8.34 -17.08
C LEU A 277 23.30 -8.81 -18.50
N THR A 278 22.14 -9.44 -18.67
CA THR A 278 21.71 -9.90 -20.00
C THR A 278 21.55 -8.72 -20.94
N ALA A 279 22.27 -8.74 -22.06
CA ALA A 279 22.26 -7.66 -23.03
C ALA A 279 21.01 -7.67 -23.93
N ASN A 280 20.58 -8.86 -24.37
CA ASN A 280 19.41 -9.00 -25.24
C ASN A 280 18.13 -9.16 -24.40
N LEU A 281 17.48 -8.02 -24.11
CA LEU A 281 16.27 -7.98 -23.29
C LEU A 281 15.09 -8.73 -23.93
N ALA A 282 14.98 -8.77 -25.26
CA ALA A 282 13.88 -9.47 -25.93
C ALA A 282 13.97 -10.99 -25.70
N VAL A 283 15.18 -11.55 -25.83
CA VAL A 283 15.43 -12.98 -25.55
C VAL A 283 15.22 -13.28 -24.07
N ALA A 284 15.71 -12.41 -23.17
CA ALA A 284 15.49 -12.56 -21.74
C ALA A 284 14.00 -12.56 -21.40
N ALA A 285 13.26 -11.55 -21.88
CA ALA A 285 11.84 -11.37 -21.59
C ALA A 285 11.00 -12.55 -22.11
N ALA A 286 11.36 -13.13 -23.26
CA ALA A 286 10.70 -14.31 -23.79
C ALA A 286 10.75 -15.52 -22.83
N ARG A 287 11.82 -15.68 -22.04
CA ARG A 287 11.92 -16.75 -21.01
C ARG A 287 10.91 -16.61 -19.88
N TYR A 288 10.34 -15.42 -19.70
CA TYR A 288 9.40 -15.08 -18.63
C TYR A 288 8.02 -14.72 -19.18
N ASP A 289 7.68 -15.23 -20.38
CA ASP A 289 6.35 -15.11 -20.98
C ASP A 289 5.90 -13.64 -21.13
N ALA A 290 6.83 -12.81 -21.62
CA ALA A 290 6.60 -11.37 -21.78
C ALA A 290 5.47 -11.02 -22.76
N ALA A 291 5.23 -11.85 -23.78
CA ALA A 291 4.17 -11.58 -24.76
C ALA A 291 2.78 -11.66 -24.10
N THR A 292 2.54 -12.71 -23.31
CA THR A 292 1.28 -12.86 -22.56
C THR A 292 1.14 -11.78 -21.50
N LEU A 293 2.21 -11.51 -20.74
CA LEU A 293 2.23 -10.43 -19.75
C LEU A 293 1.89 -9.07 -20.36
N ARG A 294 2.54 -8.72 -21.48
CA ARG A 294 2.29 -7.45 -22.17
C ARG A 294 0.84 -7.36 -22.65
N THR A 295 0.31 -8.43 -23.24
CA THR A 295 -1.10 -8.46 -23.69
C THR A 295 -2.07 -8.19 -22.52
N ALA A 296 -1.82 -8.81 -21.36
CA ALA A 296 -2.64 -8.60 -20.17
C ALA A 296 -2.52 -7.17 -19.62
N GLU A 297 -1.31 -6.63 -19.52
CA GLU A 297 -1.09 -5.27 -19.03
C GLU A 297 -1.60 -4.20 -20.01
N GLU A 298 -1.55 -4.43 -21.31
CA GLU A 298 -2.18 -3.56 -22.31
C GLU A 298 -3.71 -3.56 -22.18
N ALA A 299 -4.33 -4.71 -21.88
CA ALA A 299 -5.77 -4.78 -21.62
C ALA A 299 -6.14 -3.99 -20.36
N ARG A 300 -5.42 -4.23 -19.25
CA ARG A 300 -5.57 -3.47 -18.00
C ARG A 300 -5.38 -1.97 -18.23
N ASP A 301 -4.33 -1.55 -18.95
CA ASP A 301 -4.06 -0.14 -19.20
C ASP A 301 -5.17 0.48 -20.04
N ARG A 302 -5.68 -0.20 -21.08
CA ARG A 302 -6.86 0.29 -21.84
C ARG A 302 -8.07 0.53 -20.94
N GLU A 303 -8.41 -0.42 -20.06
CA GLU A 303 -9.50 -0.25 -19.10
C GLU A 303 -9.26 0.93 -18.16
N ARG A 304 -8.03 1.06 -17.66
CA ARG A 304 -7.60 2.18 -16.83
C ARG A 304 -7.72 3.52 -17.57
N GLN A 305 -7.28 3.61 -18.82
CA GLN A 305 -7.38 4.85 -19.62
C GLN A 305 -8.83 5.24 -19.87
N VAL A 306 -9.73 4.28 -20.13
CA VAL A 306 -11.17 4.55 -20.24
C VAL A 306 -11.72 5.13 -18.94
N ARG A 307 -11.35 4.55 -17.79
CA ARG A 307 -11.73 5.05 -16.46
C ARG A 307 -11.17 6.46 -16.21
N VAL A 308 -9.89 6.70 -16.48
CA VAL A 308 -9.25 8.02 -16.34
C VAL A 308 -9.95 9.07 -17.20
N ALA A 309 -10.28 8.75 -18.45
CA ALA A 309 -10.98 9.66 -19.35
C ALA A 309 -12.40 9.98 -18.87
N GLU A 310 -13.12 8.99 -18.34
CA GLU A 310 -14.42 9.21 -17.71
C GLU A 310 -14.31 10.14 -16.49
N LEU A 311 -13.38 9.86 -15.58
CA LEU A 311 -13.19 10.67 -14.38
C LEU A 311 -12.72 12.08 -14.70
N ARG A 312 -11.86 12.25 -15.70
CA ARG A 312 -11.44 13.57 -16.16
C ARG A 312 -12.64 14.37 -16.67
N ARG A 313 -13.53 13.74 -17.45
CA ARG A 313 -14.79 14.39 -17.87
C ARG A 313 -15.67 14.78 -16.69
N ARG A 314 -15.77 13.92 -15.67
CA ARG A 314 -16.68 14.13 -14.53
C ARG A 314 -16.16 15.14 -13.50
N PHE A 315 -14.86 15.11 -13.19
CA PHE A 315 -14.26 15.88 -12.08
C PHE A 315 -13.39 17.05 -12.52
N ILE A 316 -13.10 17.17 -13.82
CA ILE A 316 -12.21 18.21 -14.34
C ILE A 316 -12.84 18.93 -15.50
N ASP A 317 -13.28 18.24 -16.56
CA ASP A 317 -13.74 18.85 -17.82
C ASP A 317 -15.24 19.28 -17.79
N GLY A 318 -16.03 18.66 -16.92
CA GLY A 318 -17.44 19.01 -16.67
C GLY A 318 -17.65 20.16 -15.68
N PRO A 319 -18.91 20.48 -15.36
CA PRO A 319 -19.30 21.39 -14.28
C PRO A 319 -18.87 20.85 -12.92
N VAL A 320 -18.08 21.62 -12.17
CA VAL A 320 -17.57 21.20 -10.84
C VAL A 320 -17.73 22.29 -9.79
N LEU A 321 -17.84 21.87 -8.53
CA LEU A 321 -17.72 22.72 -7.36
C LEU A 321 -16.34 22.49 -6.75
N THR A 322 -15.49 23.49 -6.78
CA THR A 322 -14.15 23.46 -6.19
C THR A 322 -14.12 24.14 -4.83
N MET A 323 -13.37 23.59 -3.89
CA MET A 323 -13.24 24.09 -2.52
C MET A 323 -11.82 23.92 -1.99
N PRO A 324 -11.38 24.74 -1.01
CA PRO A 324 -10.08 24.54 -0.36
C PRO A 324 -10.01 23.17 0.33
N ALA A 325 -8.93 22.44 0.09
CA ALA A 325 -8.65 21.14 0.71
C ALA A 325 -8.11 21.18 2.16
N PRO A 326 -7.44 22.24 2.65
CA PRO A 326 -6.97 22.29 4.02
C PRO A 326 -8.12 22.16 5.04
N GLY A 327 -8.08 21.11 5.84
CA GLY A 327 -9.11 20.77 6.81
C GLY A 327 -8.79 19.47 7.55
N ARG A 328 -9.76 18.97 8.32
CA ARG A 328 -9.68 17.68 9.04
C ARG A 328 -10.77 16.76 8.52
N GLY A 329 -10.44 15.50 8.29
CA GLY A 329 -11.41 14.56 7.73
C GLY A 329 -10.84 13.16 7.54
N THR A 330 -11.64 12.30 6.94
CA THR A 330 -11.28 10.92 6.59
C THR A 330 -11.50 10.71 5.09
N SER A 331 -10.69 9.84 4.50
CA SER A 331 -10.86 9.39 3.12
C SER A 331 -10.52 7.93 3.04
N ASP A 332 -11.39 7.12 2.47
CA ASP A 332 -11.05 5.77 2.06
C ASP A 332 -10.39 5.79 0.67
N SER A 333 -9.12 5.38 0.63
CA SER A 333 -8.31 5.32 -0.59
C SER A 333 -8.47 4.02 -1.38
N THR A 334 -9.32 3.10 -0.92
CA THR A 334 -9.61 1.86 -1.64
C THR A 334 -10.17 2.19 -3.02
N GLY A 335 -9.58 1.61 -4.06
CA GLY A 335 -9.96 1.88 -5.44
C GLY A 335 -9.74 3.32 -5.94
N ALA A 336 -9.08 4.19 -5.14
CA ALA A 336 -8.78 5.56 -5.57
C ALA A 336 -7.93 5.54 -6.85
N LEU A 337 -8.21 6.48 -7.75
CA LEU A 337 -7.58 6.52 -9.07
C LEU A 337 -6.97 7.89 -9.36
N GLY A 338 -5.68 7.89 -9.71
CA GLY A 338 -4.96 9.08 -10.15
C GLY A 338 -5.31 9.48 -11.59
N ILE A 339 -5.57 10.76 -11.80
CA ILE A 339 -5.65 11.41 -13.11
C ILE A 339 -4.32 12.15 -13.34
N PRO A 340 -3.51 11.73 -14.33
CA PRO A 340 -2.20 12.34 -14.59
C PRO A 340 -2.26 13.87 -14.70
N GLY A 341 -1.38 14.53 -13.95
CA GLY A 341 -1.24 15.98 -13.90
C GLY A 341 -2.39 16.75 -13.23
N ALA A 342 -3.42 16.07 -12.72
CA ALA A 342 -4.59 16.74 -12.13
C ALA A 342 -4.80 16.40 -10.66
N GLY A 343 -4.67 15.13 -10.26
CA GLY A 343 -4.88 14.71 -8.87
C GLY A 343 -5.46 13.31 -8.74
N THR A 344 -6.03 12.98 -7.58
CA THR A 344 -6.56 11.65 -7.26
C THR A 344 -8.03 11.71 -6.92
N VAL A 345 -8.83 10.80 -7.49
CA VAL A 345 -10.25 10.65 -7.17
C VAL A 345 -10.45 9.54 -6.14
N TYR A 346 -11.16 9.85 -5.05
CA TYR A 346 -11.53 8.93 -3.97
C TYR A 346 -13.01 8.56 -4.09
N PHE A 347 -13.35 7.27 -4.17
CA PHE A 347 -14.70 6.77 -4.52
C PHE A 347 -15.55 6.27 -3.35
N HIS A 348 -15.04 6.39 -2.14
CA HIS A 348 -15.71 5.88 -0.94
C HIS A 348 -15.87 7.02 0.06
N GLU A 349 -16.21 6.69 1.30
CA GLU A 349 -16.49 7.67 2.34
C GLU A 349 -15.36 8.70 2.43
N PHE A 350 -15.73 9.94 2.11
CA PHE A 350 -14.88 11.10 2.16
C PHE A 350 -15.56 12.16 3.01
N THR A 351 -14.93 12.51 4.12
CA THR A 351 -15.39 13.58 4.99
C THR A 351 -14.33 14.67 5.09
N LEU A 352 -14.78 15.92 5.17
CA LEU A 352 -13.91 17.05 5.48
C LEU A 352 -14.68 18.05 6.35
N SER A 353 -14.02 18.60 7.35
CA SER A 353 -14.39 19.82 8.07
C SER A 353 -13.26 20.83 7.89
N ALA A 354 -13.61 22.03 7.43
CA ALA A 354 -12.69 23.10 7.09
C ALA A 354 -13.26 24.46 7.51
N GLN A 355 -12.48 25.53 7.37
CA GLN A 355 -12.97 26.88 7.70
C GLN A 355 -14.20 27.28 6.88
N TRP A 356 -14.27 26.82 5.63
CA TRP A 356 -15.37 27.11 4.73
C TRP A 356 -16.66 26.35 5.06
N GLY A 357 -16.58 25.26 5.84
CA GLY A 357 -17.72 24.39 6.05
C GLY A 357 -17.33 22.91 6.18
N SER A 358 -18.21 22.03 5.70
CA SER A 358 -17.97 20.59 5.70
C SER A 358 -18.34 19.95 4.37
N LEU A 359 -17.66 18.86 4.00
CA LEU A 359 -17.97 17.97 2.88
C LEU A 359 -18.25 16.57 3.42
N ASN A 360 -19.30 15.93 2.91
CA ASN A 360 -19.50 14.49 2.99
C ASN A 360 -19.77 13.98 1.57
N ALA A 361 -19.02 12.99 1.11
CA ALA A 361 -19.16 12.42 -0.22
C ALA A 361 -18.91 10.91 -0.21
N ASN A 362 -19.65 10.20 -1.06
CA ASN A 362 -19.46 8.79 -1.38
C ASN A 362 -19.36 8.54 -2.89
N GLY A 363 -19.78 9.48 -3.74
CA GLY A 363 -19.78 9.29 -5.21
C GLY A 363 -18.52 9.72 -5.95
N GLY A 364 -17.47 10.11 -5.22
CA GLY A 364 -16.22 10.60 -5.78
C GLY A 364 -15.83 12.01 -5.29
N VAL A 365 -14.58 12.18 -4.90
CA VAL A 365 -13.95 13.51 -4.64
C VAL A 365 -12.60 13.55 -5.33
N LEU A 366 -12.36 14.54 -6.19
CA LEU A 366 -11.04 14.79 -6.74
C LEU A 366 -10.26 15.69 -5.76
N ARG A 367 -9.14 15.20 -5.25
CA ARG A 367 -8.11 16.03 -4.59
C ARG A 367 -7.05 16.41 -5.62
N ALA A 368 -6.79 17.70 -5.77
CA ALA A 368 -5.77 18.20 -6.69
C ALA A 368 -4.38 17.65 -6.37
N ALA A 369 -3.53 17.50 -7.38
CA ALA A 369 -2.17 16.95 -7.24
C ALA A 369 -1.29 17.76 -6.29
N ASP A 370 -1.47 19.09 -6.26
CA ASP A 370 -0.78 19.98 -5.31
C ASP A 370 -1.40 19.98 -3.90
N GLY A 371 -2.46 19.19 -3.70
CA GLY A 371 -3.19 19.06 -2.44
C GLY A 371 -3.97 20.30 -2.02
N SER A 372 -4.08 21.34 -2.88
CA SER A 372 -4.63 22.65 -2.53
C SER A 372 -6.16 22.69 -2.54
N THR A 373 -6.79 21.93 -3.44
CA THR A 373 -8.23 21.96 -3.66
C THR A 373 -8.86 20.56 -3.72
N LEU A 374 -10.16 20.52 -3.42
CA LEU A 374 -11.04 19.40 -3.69
C LEU A 374 -12.09 19.84 -4.72
N SER A 375 -12.54 18.90 -5.55
CA SER A 375 -13.60 19.13 -6.52
C SER A 375 -14.62 17.98 -6.52
N VAL A 376 -15.90 18.35 -6.61
CA VAL A 376 -17.03 17.42 -6.79
C VAL A 376 -17.87 17.83 -8.01
N PRO A 377 -18.53 16.89 -8.71
CA PRO A 377 -19.31 17.21 -9.91
C PRO A 377 -20.60 17.95 -9.54
N VAL A 378 -20.98 18.92 -10.37
CA VAL A 378 -22.25 19.65 -10.23
C VAL A 378 -23.27 19.05 -11.18
N THR A 379 -24.28 18.38 -10.60
CA THR A 379 -25.34 17.67 -11.34
C THR A 379 -26.70 18.38 -11.26
N GLY A 380 -26.80 19.45 -10.46
CA GLY A 380 -28.01 20.25 -10.30
C GLY A 380 -27.73 21.64 -9.72
N PRO A 381 -28.79 22.43 -9.47
CA PRO A 381 -28.66 23.77 -8.90
C PRO A 381 -28.01 23.76 -7.51
N LEU A 382 -27.15 24.74 -7.26
CA LEU A 382 -26.51 24.97 -5.96
C LEU A 382 -27.20 26.12 -5.25
N GLU A 383 -28.05 25.83 -4.26
CA GLU A 383 -28.88 26.83 -3.57
C GLU A 383 -28.75 26.72 -2.04
N GLY A 384 -28.78 27.87 -1.38
CA GLY A 384 -28.68 27.97 0.08
C GLY A 384 -27.29 27.64 0.63
N THR A 385 -27.25 27.31 1.92
CA THR A 385 -26.01 26.99 2.65
C THR A 385 -25.69 25.50 2.67
N THR A 386 -26.65 24.64 2.34
CA THR A 386 -26.47 23.18 2.25
C THR A 386 -26.58 22.76 0.79
N LEU A 387 -25.43 22.66 0.15
CA LEU A 387 -25.26 22.26 -1.24
C LEU A 387 -25.33 20.74 -1.35
N LYS A 388 -25.93 20.24 -2.43
CA LYS A 388 -26.07 18.81 -2.71
C LYS A 388 -25.75 18.52 -4.16
N GLY A 389 -25.21 17.34 -4.39
CA GLY A 389 -25.14 16.73 -5.71
C GLY A 389 -25.20 15.21 -5.58
N ASP A 390 -24.84 14.51 -6.64
CA ASP A 390 -24.93 13.06 -6.67
C ASP A 390 -23.94 12.44 -5.67
N GLU A 391 -24.50 11.87 -4.60
CA GLU A 391 -23.75 11.22 -3.51
C GLU A 391 -22.72 12.12 -2.83
N TRP A 392 -22.97 13.43 -2.80
CA TRP A 392 -22.21 14.36 -1.96
C TRP A 392 -23.09 15.50 -1.42
N SER A 393 -22.68 16.04 -0.28
CA SER A 393 -23.26 17.25 0.30
C SER A 393 -22.18 18.12 0.93
N ALA A 394 -22.34 19.43 0.82
CA ALA A 394 -21.46 20.40 1.44
C ALA A 394 -22.28 21.45 2.20
N THR A 395 -21.89 21.74 3.44
CA THR A 395 -22.55 22.77 4.27
C THR A 395 -21.59 23.92 4.47
N LEU A 396 -21.98 25.13 4.07
CA LEU A 396 -21.16 26.34 4.19
C LEU A 396 -21.29 26.94 5.58
N ASN A 397 -20.16 27.37 6.14
CA ASN A 397 -20.13 28.22 7.32
C ASN A 397 -20.51 29.66 6.95
N SER A 398 -20.98 30.43 7.94
CA SER A 398 -21.24 31.87 7.76
C SER A 398 -20.00 32.61 7.24
N GLY A 399 -20.21 33.55 6.31
CA GLY A 399 -19.13 34.29 5.65
C GLY A 399 -18.44 33.51 4.53
N TRP A 400 -19.03 32.41 4.05
CA TRP A 400 -18.59 31.68 2.86
C TRP A 400 -19.74 31.53 1.88
N VAL A 401 -19.44 31.69 0.59
CA VAL A 401 -20.43 31.70 -0.49
C VAL A 401 -19.93 30.92 -1.70
N VAL A 402 -20.86 30.46 -2.52
CA VAL A 402 -20.58 29.88 -3.84
C VAL A 402 -20.53 31.00 -4.87
N ARG A 403 -19.47 31.04 -5.69
CA ARG A 403 -19.34 31.96 -6.82
C ARG A 403 -19.15 31.18 -8.13
N PRO A 404 -19.69 31.64 -9.26
CA PRO A 404 -19.36 31.08 -10.57
C PRO A 404 -17.85 31.09 -10.80
N ALA A 405 -17.33 29.98 -11.32
CA ALA A 405 -15.95 29.87 -11.76
C ALA A 405 -15.83 30.27 -13.24
N ALA A 406 -14.60 30.30 -13.76
CA ALA A 406 -14.33 30.67 -15.15
C ALA A 406 -15.05 29.76 -16.17
N ARG A 407 -15.35 28.52 -15.79
CA ARG A 407 -16.06 27.57 -16.65
C ARG A 407 -17.57 27.62 -16.42
N PRO A 408 -18.38 27.67 -17.50
CA PRO A 408 -19.83 27.59 -17.39
C PRO A 408 -20.31 26.41 -16.55
N GLY A 409 -21.24 26.66 -15.63
CA GLY A 409 -21.79 25.66 -14.71
C GLY A 409 -20.84 25.22 -13.58
N SER A 410 -19.59 25.70 -13.57
CA SER A 410 -18.66 25.43 -12.48
C SER A 410 -18.67 26.55 -11.45
N PHE A 411 -18.31 26.20 -10.22
CA PHE A 411 -18.39 27.09 -9.08
C PHE A 411 -17.20 26.90 -8.13
N THR A 412 -16.97 27.88 -7.28
CA THR A 412 -15.94 27.81 -6.23
C THR A 412 -16.50 28.32 -4.91
N ILE A 413 -16.18 27.62 -3.82
CA ILE A 413 -16.45 28.09 -2.46
C ILE A 413 -15.37 29.11 -2.07
N VAL A 414 -15.79 30.34 -1.79
CA VAL A 414 -14.90 31.44 -1.42
C VAL A 414 -15.43 32.18 -0.21
N ARG A 415 -14.53 32.86 0.51
CA ARG A 415 -14.93 33.73 1.62
C ARG A 415 -15.69 34.93 1.07
N GLU A 416 -16.83 35.24 1.68
CA GLU A 416 -17.58 36.46 1.42
C GLU A 416 -16.70 37.67 1.78
N LYS A 417 -16.56 38.58 0.83
CA LYS A 417 -15.71 39.77 0.99
C LYS A 417 -16.42 40.84 1.80
#